data_AF-A0A948QXK5-F1
#
_entry.id   AF-A0A948QXK5-F1
#
_cell.length_a   1.000
_cell.length_b   1.000
_cell.length_c   1.000
_cell.angle_alpha   90.00
_cell.angle_beta   90.00
_cell.angle_gamma   90.00
#
_symmetry.space_group_name_H-M   'P 1'
#
loop_
_entity.id
_entity.type
_entity.pdbx_description
1 polymer ?
#
loop_
_entity_poly.entity_id
_entity_poly.type
_entity_poly.pdbx_seq_one_letter_code
_entity_poly.pdbx_strand_id
1 'polypeptide(L)'
;MKRPPNGAKFVFKKTLKNRFLAVIKQRLQDDVGTILNLVNQHNEKSERGIGYWALLRTLLPIIEAISHIENTTPQSILKKISIPTPYLMWDLFRNSLMHGDLIHYGEYKGKRIKWGVSISKDLTIHIIRDKKIHISVSKLYEDLNEYLDKSIASTNQIMIDVEVGVLYDDSNMNARKHIEREIVDEFSKL
;
A
#
# COMPACT_ATOMS: atom_id res chain seq x y z
N MET A 1 7.16 6.39 -14.05
CA MET A 1 7.93 6.83 -12.87
C MET A 1 7.16 7.93 -12.14
N LYS A 2 7.22 7.97 -10.80
CA LYS A 2 6.69 9.11 -10.03
C LYS A 2 7.44 10.37 -10.44
N ARG A 3 6.73 11.50 -10.51
CA ARG A 3 7.35 12.81 -10.72
C ARG A 3 7.58 13.44 -9.36
N PRO A 4 8.77 14.00 -9.08
CA PRO A 4 8.96 14.73 -7.84
C PRO A 4 8.07 15.98 -7.84
N PRO A 5 7.73 16.50 -6.65
CA PRO A 5 7.11 17.82 -6.53
C PRO A 5 7.90 18.90 -7.27
N ASN A 6 7.24 19.97 -7.69
CA ASN A 6 7.90 21.10 -8.35
C ASN A 6 9.02 21.66 -7.46
N GLY A 7 10.22 21.83 -8.02
CA GLY A 7 11.41 22.30 -7.27
C GLY A 7 12.13 21.21 -6.47
N ALA A 8 11.70 19.95 -6.55
CA ALA A 8 12.32 18.84 -5.84
C ALA A 8 12.94 17.79 -6.79
N LYS A 9 13.89 17.02 -6.24
CA LYS A 9 14.53 15.87 -6.89
C LYS A 9 14.45 14.67 -5.93
N PHE A 10 14.18 13.48 -6.46
CA PHE A 10 14.26 12.26 -5.67
C PHE A 10 15.72 11.86 -5.46
N VAL A 11 16.03 11.38 -4.25
CA VAL A 11 17.34 10.85 -3.88
C VAL A 11 17.26 9.34 -3.89
N PHE A 12 18.21 8.70 -4.57
CA PHE A 12 18.26 7.24 -4.71
C PHE A 12 19.51 6.66 -4.06
N LYS A 13 19.36 5.47 -3.48
CA LYS A 13 20.46 4.67 -2.94
C LYS A 13 20.43 3.28 -3.55
N LYS A 14 21.61 2.79 -3.97
CA LYS A 14 21.78 1.42 -4.43
C LYS A 14 21.73 0.44 -3.26
N THR A 15 20.95 -0.61 -3.40
CA THR A 15 20.87 -1.71 -2.44
C THR A 15 20.61 -3.04 -3.14
N LEU A 16 20.89 -4.15 -2.45
CA LEU A 16 20.48 -5.47 -2.89
C LEU A 16 18.96 -5.61 -2.80
N LYS A 17 18.35 -6.14 -3.86
CA LYS A 17 16.90 -6.31 -3.97
C LYS A 17 16.34 -7.23 -2.89
N ASN A 18 16.97 -8.38 -2.64
CA ASN A 18 16.54 -9.30 -1.58
C ASN A 18 16.60 -8.67 -0.19
N ARG A 19 17.65 -7.91 0.11
CA ARG A 19 17.78 -7.16 1.37
C ARG A 19 16.65 -6.15 1.52
N PHE A 20 16.32 -5.42 0.46
CA PHE A 20 15.23 -4.45 0.52
C PHE A 20 13.85 -5.11 0.65
N LEU A 21 13.59 -6.19 -0.09
CA LEU A 21 12.37 -7.00 0.06
C LEU A 21 12.23 -7.58 1.48
N ALA A 22 13.34 -8.01 2.10
CA ALA A 22 13.34 -8.47 3.49
C ALA A 22 12.94 -7.35 4.47
N VAL A 23 13.40 -6.11 4.26
CA VAL A 23 12.95 -4.95 5.04
C VAL A 23 11.46 -4.66 4.82
N ILE A 24 10.96 -4.76 3.59
CA ILE A 24 9.52 -4.63 3.31
C ILE A 24 8.74 -5.71 4.05
N LYS A 25 9.20 -6.96 4.02
CA LYS A 25 8.57 -8.07 4.75
C LYS A 25 8.55 -7.82 6.24
N GLN A 26 9.66 -7.37 6.81
CA GLN A 26 9.73 -7.05 8.22
C GLN A 26 8.71 -5.96 8.58
N ARG A 27 8.61 -4.88 7.82
CA ARG A 27 7.58 -3.85 8.03
C ARG A 27 6.16 -4.37 7.88
N LEU A 28 5.91 -5.25 6.90
CA LEU A 28 4.62 -5.92 6.76
C LEU A 28 4.27 -6.67 8.05
N GLN A 29 5.22 -7.42 8.64
CA GLN A 29 4.99 -8.19 9.85
C GLN A 29 4.87 -7.32 11.11
N ASP A 30 5.83 -6.43 11.31
CA ASP A 30 5.97 -5.60 12.52
C ASP A 30 4.90 -4.51 12.57
N ASP A 31 4.69 -3.78 11.45
CA ASP A 31 3.71 -2.67 11.42
C ASP A 31 2.30 -3.22 11.18
N VAL A 32 2.11 -3.94 10.06
CA VAL A 32 0.76 -4.32 9.61
C VAL A 32 0.25 -5.55 10.35
N GLY A 33 1.11 -6.56 10.57
CA GLY A 33 0.76 -7.78 11.29
C GLY A 33 0.35 -7.48 12.73
N THR A 34 1.06 -6.58 13.42
CA THR A 34 0.68 -6.13 14.77
C THR A 34 -0.70 -5.47 14.80
N ILE A 35 -0.98 -4.53 13.89
CA ILE A 35 -2.28 -3.85 13.84
C ILE A 35 -3.39 -4.86 13.50
N LEU A 36 -3.16 -5.76 12.54
CA LEU A 36 -4.09 -6.82 12.17
C LEU A 36 -4.43 -7.72 13.36
N ASN A 37 -3.43 -8.11 14.15
CA ASN A 37 -3.63 -8.93 15.35
C ASN A 37 -4.47 -8.21 16.40
N LEU A 38 -4.19 -6.94 16.68
CA LEU A 38 -4.96 -6.14 17.63
C LEU A 38 -6.43 -5.96 17.18
N VAL A 39 -6.65 -5.68 15.90
CA VAL A 39 -8.00 -5.56 15.32
C VAL A 39 -8.74 -6.90 15.39
N ASN A 40 -8.07 -8.02 15.07
CA ASN A 40 -8.66 -9.34 15.19
C ASN A 40 -9.09 -9.65 16.63
N GLN A 41 -8.20 -9.41 17.60
CA GLN A 41 -8.50 -9.63 19.02
C GLN A 41 -9.67 -8.78 19.52
N HIS A 42 -9.80 -7.53 19.03
CA HIS A 42 -10.95 -6.68 19.33
C HIS A 42 -12.23 -7.22 18.70
N ASN A 43 -12.18 -7.57 17.40
CA ASN A 43 -13.34 -8.04 16.64
C ASN A 43 -13.86 -9.39 17.14
N GLU A 44 -13.00 -10.27 17.65
CA GLU A 44 -13.39 -11.54 18.28
C GLU A 44 -14.23 -11.35 19.56
N LYS A 45 -14.10 -10.20 20.23
CA LYS A 45 -14.77 -9.89 21.51
C LYS A 45 -15.93 -8.89 21.37
N SER A 46 -16.21 -8.43 20.16
CA SER A 46 -17.12 -7.32 19.90
C SER A 46 -18.22 -7.73 18.92
N GLU A 47 -19.45 -7.30 19.16
CA GLU A 47 -20.56 -7.53 18.22
C GLU A 47 -20.39 -6.81 16.88
N ARG A 48 -19.59 -5.72 16.88
CA ARG A 48 -19.29 -4.92 15.69
C ARG A 48 -17.79 -4.95 15.44
N GLY A 49 -17.40 -5.44 14.27
CA GLY A 49 -16.00 -5.37 13.86
C GLY A 49 -15.59 -3.97 13.41
N ILE A 50 -14.30 -3.69 13.53
CA ILE A 50 -13.67 -2.44 13.10
C ILE A 50 -12.45 -2.70 12.20
N GLY A 51 -11.87 -1.64 11.65
CA GLY A 51 -10.54 -1.67 11.06
C GLY A 51 -10.45 -2.16 9.60
N TYR A 52 -11.55 -2.56 8.96
CA TYR A 52 -11.57 -3.11 7.59
C TYR A 52 -10.83 -2.24 6.58
N TRP A 53 -11.21 -0.96 6.50
CA TRP A 53 -10.61 -0.01 5.56
C TRP A 53 -9.23 0.47 5.99
N ALA A 54 -9.02 0.64 7.30
CA ALA A 54 -7.73 1.05 7.85
C ALA A 54 -6.64 0.01 7.54
N LEU A 55 -6.94 -1.28 7.68
CA LEU A 55 -5.99 -2.36 7.39
C LEU A 55 -5.69 -2.47 5.88
N LEU A 56 -6.66 -2.19 5.00
CA LEU A 56 -6.35 -2.09 3.57
C LEU A 56 -5.42 -0.92 3.26
N ARG A 57 -5.61 0.23 3.92
CA ARG A 57 -4.73 1.40 3.77
C ARG A 57 -3.31 1.13 4.24
N THR A 58 -3.11 0.20 5.18
CA THR A 58 -1.76 -0.22 5.60
C THR A 58 -1.16 -1.28 4.68
N LEU A 59 -1.97 -2.16 4.09
CA LEU A 59 -1.49 -3.23 3.20
C LEU A 59 -1.14 -2.74 1.79
N LEU A 60 -1.98 -1.89 1.19
CA LEU A 60 -1.83 -1.52 -0.22
C LEU A 60 -0.57 -0.69 -0.56
N PRO A 61 -0.03 0.16 0.34
CA PRO A 61 1.29 0.75 0.15
C PRO A 61 2.43 -0.27 0.04
N ILE A 62 2.32 -1.44 0.70
CA ILE A 62 3.31 -2.52 0.58
C ILE A 62 3.31 -3.07 -0.85
N ILE A 63 2.14 -3.22 -1.46
CA ILE A 63 2.00 -3.64 -2.87
C ILE A 63 2.64 -2.62 -3.81
N GLU A 64 2.42 -1.33 -3.55
CA GLU A 64 3.06 -0.26 -4.32
C GLU A 64 4.60 -0.36 -4.24
N ALA A 65 5.13 -0.53 -3.02
CA ALA A 65 6.56 -0.66 -2.79
C ALA A 65 7.15 -1.87 -3.53
N ILE A 66 6.52 -3.05 -3.41
CA ILE A 66 6.96 -4.27 -4.12
C ILE A 66 6.94 -4.05 -5.63
N SER A 67 5.86 -3.45 -6.17
CA SER A 67 5.72 -3.22 -7.61
C SER A 67 6.82 -2.32 -8.16
N HIS A 68 7.21 -1.29 -7.41
CA HIS A 68 8.28 -0.38 -7.79
C HIS A 68 9.62 -1.11 -7.88
N ILE A 69 9.93 -1.93 -6.87
CA ILE A 69 11.18 -2.68 -6.76
C ILE A 69 11.29 -3.79 -7.80
N GLU A 70 10.16 -4.35 -8.22
CA GLU A 70 10.08 -5.32 -9.31
C GLU A 70 9.93 -4.70 -10.70
N ASN A 71 9.96 -3.37 -10.81
CA ASN A 71 9.72 -2.64 -12.05
C ASN A 71 8.44 -3.11 -12.77
N THR A 72 7.36 -3.24 -12.01
CA THR A 72 6.04 -3.66 -12.50
C THR A 72 4.94 -2.75 -11.95
N THR A 73 3.69 -3.09 -12.24
CA THR A 73 2.53 -2.34 -11.76
C THR A 73 1.94 -2.98 -10.50
N PRO A 74 1.30 -2.22 -9.60
CA PRO A 74 0.59 -2.78 -8.45
C PRO A 74 -0.44 -3.84 -8.84
N GLN A 75 -1.11 -3.65 -9.97
CA GLN A 75 -2.07 -4.59 -10.54
C GLN A 75 -1.42 -5.93 -10.92
N SER A 76 -0.19 -5.90 -11.42
CA SER A 76 0.58 -7.12 -11.69
C SER A 76 0.90 -7.88 -10.41
N ILE A 77 1.27 -7.19 -9.32
CA ILE A 77 1.47 -7.83 -8.02
C ILE A 77 0.17 -8.43 -7.50
N LEU A 78 -0.92 -7.66 -7.50
CA LEU A 78 -2.26 -8.14 -7.13
C LEU A 78 -2.66 -9.39 -7.94
N LYS A 79 -2.37 -9.43 -9.23
CA LYS A 79 -2.61 -10.61 -10.07
C LYS A 79 -1.78 -11.83 -9.62
N LYS A 80 -0.51 -11.64 -9.26
CA LYS A 80 0.38 -12.73 -8.80
C LYS A 80 -0.10 -13.32 -7.46
N ILE A 81 -0.74 -12.52 -6.61
CA ILE A 81 -1.39 -12.97 -5.38
C ILE A 81 -2.88 -13.30 -5.57
N SER A 82 -3.28 -13.65 -6.80
CA SER A 82 -4.63 -14.16 -7.13
C SER A 82 -5.79 -13.23 -6.76
N ILE A 83 -5.58 -11.91 -6.73
CA ILE A 83 -6.65 -10.96 -6.49
C ILE A 83 -7.58 -10.89 -7.70
N PRO A 84 -8.91 -11.06 -7.51
CA PRO A 84 -9.88 -10.88 -8.57
C PRO A 84 -9.90 -9.42 -9.03
N THR A 85 -9.97 -9.21 -10.35
CA THR A 85 -10.09 -7.86 -10.95
C THR A 85 -9.06 -6.86 -10.42
N PRO A 86 -7.74 -7.14 -10.57
CA PRO A 86 -6.67 -6.38 -9.91
C PRO A 86 -6.65 -4.89 -10.27
N TYR A 87 -7.05 -4.55 -11.51
CA TYR A 87 -7.20 -3.16 -11.96
C TYR A 87 -8.28 -2.42 -11.18
N LEU A 88 -9.48 -3.01 -11.09
CA LEU A 88 -10.60 -2.40 -10.39
C LEU A 88 -10.30 -2.25 -8.90
N MET A 89 -9.70 -3.25 -8.26
CA MET A 89 -9.31 -3.14 -6.85
C MET A 89 -8.31 -2.00 -6.62
N TRP A 90 -7.29 -1.90 -7.48
CA TRP A 90 -6.29 -0.85 -7.36
C TRP A 90 -6.89 0.55 -7.57
N ASP A 91 -7.72 0.70 -8.59
CA ASP A 91 -8.36 1.99 -8.90
C ASP A 91 -9.33 2.43 -7.80
N LEU A 92 -10.10 1.50 -7.22
CA LEU A 92 -10.95 1.78 -6.07
C LEU A 92 -10.14 2.17 -4.83
N PHE A 93 -9.00 1.52 -4.59
CA PHE A 93 -8.13 1.94 -3.50
C PHE A 93 -7.60 3.37 -3.72
N ARG A 94 -6.98 3.62 -4.86
CA ARG A 94 -6.29 4.88 -5.15
C ARG A 94 -7.23 6.07 -5.18
N ASN A 95 -8.42 5.90 -5.77
CA ASN A 95 -9.34 7.01 -6.00
C ASN A 95 -10.38 7.15 -4.88
N SER A 96 -10.53 6.14 -4.02
CA SER A 96 -11.60 6.13 -3.03
C SER A 96 -11.08 5.92 -1.62
N LEU A 97 -10.48 4.76 -1.36
CA LEU A 97 -10.10 4.42 0.01
C LEU A 97 -8.94 5.25 0.53
N MET A 98 -8.01 5.61 -0.34
CA MET A 98 -6.83 6.34 0.12
C MET A 98 -7.21 7.69 0.76
N HIS A 99 -8.38 8.25 0.42
CA HIS A 99 -8.81 9.58 0.85
C HIS A 99 -10.18 9.63 1.55
N GLY A 100 -10.96 8.56 1.56
CA GLY A 100 -12.27 8.54 2.25
C GLY A 100 -12.91 7.15 2.33
N ASP A 101 -14.11 7.09 2.93
CA ASP A 101 -14.87 5.85 3.17
C ASP A 101 -16.16 5.76 2.33
N LEU A 102 -16.34 6.66 1.35
CA LEU A 102 -17.64 6.96 0.73
C LEU A 102 -17.96 6.18 -0.55
N ILE A 103 -17.08 5.29 -1.03
CA ILE A 103 -17.34 4.57 -2.28
C ILE A 103 -17.99 3.21 -2.04
N HIS A 104 -19.17 3.05 -2.62
CA HIS A 104 -20.02 1.88 -2.46
C HIS A 104 -19.97 0.93 -3.68
N TYR A 105 -19.62 1.43 -4.88
CA TYR A 105 -19.53 0.64 -6.11
C TYR A 105 -18.64 1.30 -7.18
N GLY A 106 -18.14 0.51 -8.13
CA GLY A 106 -17.56 0.95 -9.40
C GLY A 106 -18.43 0.49 -10.57
N GLU A 107 -18.30 1.13 -11.74
CA GLU A 107 -19.00 0.70 -12.96
C GLU A 107 -17.98 0.29 -14.03
N TYR A 108 -18.14 -0.93 -14.57
CA TYR A 108 -17.28 -1.47 -15.61
C TYR A 108 -18.12 -2.08 -16.73
N LYS A 109 -17.97 -1.56 -17.95
CA LYS A 109 -18.74 -1.99 -19.14
C LYS A 109 -20.26 -2.04 -18.90
N GLY A 110 -20.82 -0.99 -18.30
CA GLY A 110 -22.25 -0.88 -17.97
C GLY A 110 -22.72 -1.75 -16.80
N LYS A 111 -21.81 -2.44 -16.10
CA LYS A 111 -22.14 -3.28 -14.94
C LYS A 111 -21.63 -2.62 -13.67
N ARG A 112 -22.55 -2.37 -12.73
CA ARG A 112 -22.21 -1.95 -11.37
C ARG A 112 -21.60 -3.13 -10.61
N ILE A 113 -20.40 -2.93 -10.09
CA ILE A 113 -19.65 -3.86 -9.28
C ILE A 113 -19.57 -3.26 -7.88
N LYS A 114 -20.16 -3.95 -6.91
CA LYS A 114 -20.05 -3.60 -5.50
C LYS A 114 -18.78 -4.23 -4.94
N TRP A 115 -18.42 -3.82 -3.73
CA TRP A 115 -17.29 -4.40 -3.03
C TRP A 115 -17.59 -4.57 -1.55
N GLY A 116 -16.85 -5.46 -0.93
CA GLY A 116 -16.85 -5.69 0.49
C GLY A 116 -15.45 -6.08 0.94
N VAL A 117 -15.14 -5.73 2.17
CA VAL A 117 -13.88 -6.10 2.82
C VAL A 117 -14.24 -6.90 4.05
N SER A 118 -13.58 -8.02 4.24
CA SER A 118 -13.74 -8.84 5.43
C SER A 118 -12.43 -8.95 6.17
N ILE A 119 -12.53 -8.92 7.49
CA ILE A 119 -11.50 -9.35 8.41
C ILE A 119 -12.11 -10.58 9.08
N SER A 120 -11.91 -11.74 8.48
CA SER A 120 -12.29 -13.02 9.06
C SER A 120 -11.18 -13.99 8.72
N LYS A 121 -10.74 -14.76 9.71
CA LYS A 121 -9.78 -15.85 9.53
C LYS A 121 -10.37 -16.97 8.66
N ASP A 122 -11.69 -17.07 8.59
CA ASP A 122 -12.41 -18.13 7.87
C ASP A 122 -12.59 -17.81 6.38
N LEU A 123 -12.50 -16.54 6.01
CA LEU A 123 -12.49 -16.11 4.61
C LEU A 123 -11.05 -16.20 4.06
N THR A 124 -10.69 -17.40 3.63
CA THR A 124 -9.37 -17.76 3.08
C THR A 124 -9.22 -17.45 1.59
N ILE A 125 -10.24 -16.88 0.96
CA ILE A 125 -10.27 -16.63 -0.49
C ILE A 125 -10.79 -15.24 -0.82
N HIS A 126 -10.18 -14.63 -1.84
CA HIS A 126 -10.72 -13.46 -2.50
C HIS A 126 -11.78 -13.90 -3.50
N ILE A 127 -13.04 -13.53 -3.31
CA ILE A 127 -14.14 -14.02 -4.15
C ILE A 127 -14.90 -12.90 -4.84
N ILE A 128 -15.41 -13.22 -6.03
CA ILE A 128 -16.49 -12.47 -6.65
C ILE A 128 -17.78 -13.25 -6.41
N ARG A 129 -18.68 -12.71 -5.58
CA ARG A 129 -20.00 -13.31 -5.32
C ARG A 129 -21.07 -12.23 -5.42
N ASP A 130 -22.20 -12.51 -6.07
CA ASP A 130 -23.32 -11.58 -6.20
C ASP A 130 -22.94 -10.19 -6.74
N LYS A 131 -22.02 -10.14 -7.72
CA LYS A 131 -21.42 -8.91 -8.28
C LYS A 131 -20.68 -8.05 -7.23
N LYS A 132 -20.24 -8.66 -6.14
CA LYS A 132 -19.41 -8.06 -5.10
C LYS A 132 -18.01 -8.67 -5.14
N ILE A 133 -16.99 -7.82 -5.18
CA ILE A 133 -15.62 -8.24 -4.92
C ILE A 133 -15.43 -8.26 -3.41
N HIS A 134 -15.10 -9.42 -2.85
CA HIS A 134 -14.78 -9.58 -1.45
C HIS A 134 -13.28 -9.76 -1.26
N ILE A 135 -12.67 -8.82 -0.54
CA ILE A 135 -11.25 -8.88 -0.18
C ILE A 135 -11.13 -9.25 1.30
N SER A 136 -10.53 -10.41 1.58
CA SER A 136 -10.12 -10.77 2.93
C SER A 136 -8.78 -10.11 3.25
N VAL A 137 -8.76 -9.26 4.27
CA VAL A 137 -7.55 -8.57 4.74
C VAL A 137 -6.53 -9.57 5.27
N SER A 138 -6.97 -10.57 6.04
CA SER A 138 -6.09 -11.62 6.58
C SER A 138 -5.44 -12.41 5.45
N LYS A 139 -6.24 -12.81 4.44
CA LYS A 139 -5.71 -13.54 3.28
C LYS A 139 -4.73 -12.69 2.46
N LEU A 140 -5.05 -11.40 2.25
CA LEU A 140 -4.16 -10.47 1.57
C LEU A 140 -2.80 -10.35 2.28
N TYR A 141 -2.82 -10.25 3.62
CA TYR A 141 -1.60 -10.22 4.43
C TYR A 141 -0.78 -11.51 4.29
N GLU A 142 -1.43 -12.68 4.35
CA GLU A 142 -0.78 -13.98 4.17
C GLU A 142 -0.18 -14.13 2.78
N ASP A 143 -0.93 -13.80 1.73
CA ASP A 143 -0.49 -13.89 0.35
C ASP A 143 0.70 -12.97 0.07
N LEU A 144 0.74 -11.78 0.69
CA LEU A 144 1.88 -10.88 0.59
C LEU A 144 3.12 -11.42 1.32
N ASN A 145 2.95 -12.07 2.47
CA ASN A 145 4.07 -12.74 3.15
C ASN A 145 4.63 -13.87 2.28
N GLU A 146 3.78 -14.75 1.76
CA GLU A 146 4.19 -15.86 0.90
C GLU A 146 4.87 -15.35 -0.39
N TYR A 147 4.31 -14.28 -0.98
CA TYR A 147 4.89 -13.64 -2.14
C TYR A 147 6.30 -13.12 -1.86
N LEU A 148 6.48 -12.37 -0.77
CA LEU A 148 7.76 -11.81 -0.38
C LEU A 148 8.78 -12.90 -0.08
N ASP A 149 8.38 -14.00 0.57
CA ASP A 149 9.26 -15.14 0.82
C ASP A 149 9.80 -15.75 -0.48
N LYS A 150 8.93 -15.99 -1.45
CA LYS A 150 9.33 -16.49 -2.78
C LYS A 150 10.22 -15.49 -3.51
N SER A 151 9.91 -14.20 -3.46
CA SER A 151 10.69 -13.16 -4.14
C SER A 151 12.06 -12.94 -3.50
N ILE A 152 12.19 -13.05 -2.17
CA ILE A 152 13.47 -12.99 -1.45
C ILE A 152 14.34 -14.19 -1.82
N ALA A 153 13.77 -15.40 -1.79
CA ALA A 153 14.52 -16.64 -2.07
C ALA A 153 14.99 -16.72 -3.53
N SER A 154 14.20 -16.23 -4.48
CA SER A 154 14.51 -16.28 -5.92
C SER A 154 15.43 -15.17 -6.40
N THR A 155 15.63 -14.11 -5.60
CA THR A 155 16.45 -12.97 -5.99
C THR A 155 17.80 -13.01 -5.27
N ASN A 156 18.88 -13.35 -5.96
CA ASN A 156 20.23 -13.18 -5.43
C ASN A 156 21.03 -12.17 -6.28
N GLN A 157 21.74 -11.27 -5.60
CA GLN A 157 22.74 -10.36 -6.19
C GLN A 157 22.23 -9.30 -7.19
N ILE A 158 20.92 -9.08 -7.31
CA ILE A 158 20.37 -7.98 -8.12
C ILE A 158 20.45 -6.67 -7.32
N MET A 159 21.18 -5.69 -7.86
CA MET A 159 21.20 -4.32 -7.34
C MET A 159 20.03 -3.52 -7.91
N ILE A 160 19.42 -2.70 -7.05
CA ILE A 160 18.32 -1.81 -7.40
C ILE A 160 18.58 -0.41 -6.84
N ASP A 161 18.02 0.60 -7.49
CA ASP A 161 17.95 1.97 -6.98
C ASP A 161 16.67 2.14 -6.18
N VAL A 162 16.80 2.56 -4.93
CA VAL A 162 15.66 2.80 -4.03
C VAL A 162 15.58 4.27 -3.70
N GLU A 163 14.39 4.86 -3.84
CA GLU A 163 14.09 6.21 -3.39
C GLU A 163 14.18 6.29 -1.86
N VAL A 164 15.10 7.12 -1.35
CA VAL A 164 15.37 7.29 0.09
C VAL A 164 15.08 8.70 0.59
N GLY A 165 14.72 9.63 -0.30
CA GLY A 165 14.42 11.00 0.10
C GLY A 165 13.98 11.89 -1.05
N VAL A 166 13.54 13.09 -0.69
CA VAL A 166 13.17 14.18 -1.59
C VAL A 166 14.02 15.38 -1.21
N LEU A 167 14.83 15.87 -2.15
CA LEU A 167 15.68 17.04 -1.96
C LEU A 167 15.07 18.23 -2.68
N TYR A 168 14.82 19.31 -1.95
CA TYR A 168 14.38 20.60 -2.50
C TYR A 168 15.64 21.43 -2.79
N ASP A 169 15.82 21.84 -4.04
CA ASP A 169 17.04 22.55 -4.50
C ASP A 169 16.82 24.07 -4.41
N ASP A 170 17.72 24.78 -3.72
CA ASP A 170 17.71 26.24 -3.54
C ASP A 170 17.74 27.03 -4.86
N SER A 171 18.18 26.41 -5.96
CA SER A 171 18.31 27.09 -7.26
C SER A 171 16.97 27.45 -7.95
N ASN A 172 15.82 27.01 -7.44
CA ASN A 172 14.47 27.35 -7.98
C ASN A 172 13.63 28.24 -7.02
N MET A 173 14.30 29.01 -6.14
CA MET A 173 13.75 29.71 -4.97
C MET A 173 12.84 30.94 -5.17
N ASN A 174 12.14 31.12 -6.28
CA ASN A 174 11.07 32.14 -6.32
C ASN A 174 9.81 31.72 -5.54
N ALA A 175 9.68 30.44 -5.16
CA ALA A 175 8.54 29.92 -4.39
C ALA A 175 8.80 29.79 -2.86
N ARG A 176 10.03 30.05 -2.39
CA ARG A 176 10.47 29.63 -1.04
C ARG A 176 10.31 30.68 0.06
N LYS A 177 10.04 31.94 -0.29
CA LYS A 177 9.75 33.01 0.69
C LYS A 177 8.51 32.72 1.56
N HIS A 178 7.62 31.82 1.14
CA HIS A 178 6.44 31.46 1.92
C HIS A 178 6.69 30.26 2.87
N ILE A 179 7.40 29.23 2.39
CA ILE A 179 7.63 27.98 3.15
C ILE A 179 8.69 28.17 4.25
N GLU A 180 9.76 28.94 4.00
CA GLU A 180 10.78 29.21 5.03
C GLU A 180 10.23 30.05 6.19
N ARG A 181 9.29 30.96 5.92
CA ARG A 181 8.61 31.70 7.00
C ARG A 181 7.73 30.79 7.86
N GLU A 182 6.98 29.87 7.24
CA GLU A 182 6.11 28.95 7.97
C GLU A 182 6.90 27.94 8.83
N ILE A 183 7.98 27.37 8.29
CA ILE A 183 8.81 26.41 9.02
C ILE A 183 9.58 27.10 10.15
N VAL A 184 10.22 28.25 9.91
CA VAL A 184 10.97 28.95 10.96
C VAL A 184 10.03 29.44 12.06
N ASP A 185 8.84 29.96 11.74
CA ASP A 185 7.88 30.43 12.74
C ASP A 185 7.26 29.28 13.57
N GLU A 186 7.11 28.07 13.03
CA GLU A 186 6.64 26.90 13.80
C GLU A 186 7.72 26.33 14.72
N PHE A 187 8.97 26.22 14.26
CA PHE A 187 10.06 25.68 15.08
C PHE A 187 10.60 26.68 16.11
N SER A 188 10.35 27.98 15.94
CA SER A 188 10.71 29.01 16.93
C SER A 188 9.70 29.14 18.09
N LYS A 189 8.56 28.42 18.01
CA LYS A 189 7.49 28.43 19.03
C LYS A 189 7.49 27.18 19.93
N LEU A 190 8.40 26.23 19.69
CA LEU A 190 8.66 25.05 20.52
C LEU A 190 9.85 25.31 21.45
#